data_AF-A0A1B6HFG2-F1
#
_entry.id   AF-A0A1B6HFG2-F1
#
_cell.length_a   1.000
_cell.length_b   1.000
_cell.length_c   1.000
_cell.angle_alpha   90.00
_cell.angle_beta   90.00
_cell.angle_gamma   90.00
#
_symmetry.space_group_name_H-M   'P 1'
#
loop_
_entity.id
_entity.type
_entity.pdbx_description
1 polymer ?
#
loop_
_entity_poly.entity_id
_entity_poly.type
_entity_poly.pdbx_seq_one_letter_code
_entity_poly.pdbx_strand_id
1 'polypeptide(L)'
;CKCKLSCRDISHMMIKLHQEFSQLDGNAQGNYLFGLVDVLHIGRRRFKTYEEAGQSRRQVTVSYTVPNGEGGFHKVCKQTFMNIFGIQSSKRLENIVKKKKAGETTFK
;
A
#
# COMPACT_ATOMS: atom_id res chain seq x y z
N CYS A 1 2.09 17.54 -0.60
CA CYS A 1 1.68 16.59 0.46
C CYS A 1 1.93 17.22 1.84
N LYS A 2 0.95 17.20 2.77
CA LYS A 2 1.04 17.76 4.14
C LYS A 2 0.88 16.69 5.24
N CYS A 3 1.04 15.41 4.91
CA CYS A 3 0.87 14.34 5.90
C CYS A 3 2.03 14.30 6.90
N LYS A 4 1.80 13.63 8.04
CA LYS A 4 2.83 13.37 9.06
C LYS A 4 3.94 12.39 8.61
N LEU A 5 3.71 11.68 7.50
CA LEU A 5 4.71 10.85 6.87
C LEU A 5 5.64 11.76 6.05
N SER A 6 6.95 11.54 6.12
CA SER A 6 7.97 12.31 5.43
C SER A 6 8.00 12.03 3.92
N CYS A 7 6.85 12.09 3.25
CA CYS A 7 6.67 11.80 1.83
C CYS A 7 7.49 12.71 0.89
N ARG A 8 8.05 13.82 1.41
CA ARG A 8 8.90 14.73 0.64
C ARG A 8 10.30 14.16 0.42
N ASP A 9 10.77 13.30 1.32
CA ASP A 9 12.14 12.78 1.30
C ASP A 9 12.42 11.94 0.05
N ILE A 10 11.39 11.28 -0.47
CA ILE A 10 11.47 10.44 -1.68
C ILE A 10 11.20 11.21 -2.99
N SER A 11 11.03 12.54 -2.94
CA SER A 11 10.62 13.33 -4.10
C SER A 11 11.57 13.18 -5.29
N HIS A 12 12.87 13.04 -5.02
CA HIS A 12 13.91 12.87 -6.04
C HIS A 12 13.79 11.53 -6.80
N MET A 13 13.16 10.51 -6.21
CA MET A 13 13.01 9.19 -6.81
C MET A 13 11.65 8.94 -7.45
N MET A 14 10.64 9.77 -7.19
CA MET A 14 9.27 9.52 -7.66
C MET A 14 9.18 9.31 -9.16
N ILE A 15 9.94 10.08 -9.95
CA ILE A 15 9.97 9.98 -11.41
C ILE A 15 10.56 8.62 -11.84
N LYS A 16 11.67 8.20 -11.23
CA LYS A 16 12.30 6.91 -11.51
C LYS A 16 11.36 5.75 -11.20
N LEU A 17 10.73 5.76 -10.01
CA LEU A 17 9.76 4.75 -9.60
C LEU A 17 8.57 4.68 -10.55
N HIS A 18 8.09 5.82 -11.05
CA HIS A 18 7.03 5.88 -12.05
C HIS A 18 7.46 5.25 -13.37
N GLN A 19 8.65 5.61 -13.87
CA GLN A 19 9.19 5.10 -15.12
C GLN A 19 9.41 3.59 -15.08
N GLU A 20 10.01 3.07 -14.01
CA GLU A 20 10.20 1.62 -13.83
C GLU A 20 8.86 0.88 -13.79
N PHE A 21 7.89 1.43 -13.06
CA PHE A 21 6.55 0.86 -12.97
C PHE A 21 5.79 0.86 -14.30
N SER A 22 5.92 1.92 -15.11
CA SER A 22 5.18 2.04 -16.37
C SER A 22 5.64 1.07 -17.46
N GLN A 23 6.86 0.53 -17.35
CA GLN A 23 7.38 -0.51 -18.25
C GLN A 23 6.82 -1.91 -17.95
N LEU A 24 6.16 -2.10 -16.80
CA LEU A 24 5.59 -3.38 -16.42
C LEU A 24 4.24 -3.62 -17.11
N ASP A 25 3.95 -4.88 -17.45
CA ASP A 25 2.64 -5.30 -17.92
C ASP A 25 1.59 -5.25 -16.78
N GLY A 26 0.30 -5.38 -17.12
CA GLY A 26 -0.78 -5.22 -16.14
C GLY A 26 -0.68 -6.16 -14.93
N ASN A 27 -0.22 -7.39 -15.15
CA ASN A 27 -0.03 -8.40 -14.11
C ASN A 27 1.18 -8.09 -13.22
N ALA A 28 2.33 -7.76 -13.83
CA ALA A 28 3.53 -7.38 -13.09
C ALA A 28 3.31 -6.09 -12.30
N GLN A 29 2.60 -5.10 -12.85
CA GLN A 29 2.19 -3.92 -12.11
C GLN A 29 1.32 -4.27 -10.90
N GLY A 30 0.35 -5.18 -11.09
CA GLY A 30 -0.50 -5.67 -10.00
C GLY A 30 0.31 -6.29 -8.87
N ASN A 31 1.22 -7.20 -9.19
CA ASN A 31 2.12 -7.84 -8.23
C ASN A 31 3.09 -6.86 -7.57
N TYR A 32 3.61 -5.90 -8.33
CA TYR A 32 4.49 -4.86 -7.82
C TYR A 32 3.80 -4.01 -6.75
N LEU A 33 2.59 -3.51 -7.04
CA LEU A 33 1.79 -2.78 -6.06
C LEU A 33 1.40 -3.67 -4.87
N PHE A 34 1.14 -4.95 -5.11
CA PHE A 34 0.84 -5.93 -4.06
C PHE A 34 2.01 -6.08 -3.08
N GLY A 35 3.25 -6.10 -3.56
CA GLY A 35 4.45 -6.16 -2.71
C GLY A 35 4.67 -4.90 -1.85
N LEU A 36 4.19 -3.74 -2.32
CA LEU A 36 4.40 -2.45 -1.67
C LEU A 36 3.30 -2.05 -0.67
N VAL A 37 2.20 -2.80 -0.64
CA VAL A 37 1.03 -2.53 0.21
C VAL A 37 0.97 -3.57 1.32
N ASP A 38 0.98 -3.15 2.58
CA ASP A 38 0.83 -4.06 3.72
C ASP A 38 -0.46 -3.83 4.48
N VAL A 39 -1.03 -4.92 4.97
CA VAL A 39 -2.25 -4.95 5.76
C VAL A 39 -1.85 -5.31 7.20
N LEU A 40 -1.77 -4.30 8.06
CA LEU A 40 -1.32 -4.42 9.45
C LEU A 40 -2.50 -4.55 10.39
N HIS A 41 -2.50 -5.57 11.25
CA HIS A 41 -3.49 -5.71 12.31
C HIS A 41 -3.16 -4.80 13.49
N ILE A 42 -4.12 -4.02 13.95
CA ILE A 42 -3.99 -3.16 15.14
C ILE A 42 -4.80 -3.79 16.28
N GLY A 43 -4.10 -4.18 17.34
CA GLY A 43 -4.68 -4.61 18.60
C GLY A 43 -5.25 -3.44 19.41
N ARG A 44 -6.38 -2.86 19.00
CA ARG A 44 -7.11 -1.89 19.84
C ARG A 44 -7.96 -2.62 20.89
N ARG A 45 -7.99 -2.11 22.13
CA ARG A 45 -8.88 -2.58 23.20
C ARG A 45 -10.32 -2.61 22.69
N ARG A 46 -10.99 -3.77 22.86
CA ARG A 46 -12.35 -4.01 22.38
C ARG A 46 -13.37 -3.53 23.42
N PHE A 47 -14.43 -2.88 22.96
CA PHE A 47 -15.62 -2.60 23.78
C PHE A 47 -16.74 -3.64 23.56
N LYS A 48 -16.70 -4.39 22.45
CA LYS A 48 -17.68 -5.44 22.12
C LYS A 48 -16.98 -6.74 21.69
N THR A 49 -17.55 -7.85 22.13
CA THR A 49 -17.21 -9.23 21.78
C THR A 49 -17.62 -9.52 20.34
N TYR A 50 -16.65 -9.49 19.43
CA TYR A 50 -16.74 -10.18 18.14
C TYR A 50 -15.93 -11.47 18.28
N GLU A 51 -16.46 -12.60 17.79
CA GLU A 51 -15.81 -13.91 17.90
C GLU A 51 -14.46 -13.94 17.17
N GLU A 52 -14.35 -13.23 16.04
CA GLU A 52 -13.10 -13.13 15.27
C GLU A 52 -12.61 -11.68 15.15
N ALA A 53 -11.32 -11.47 15.45
CA ALA A 53 -10.66 -10.15 15.34
C ALA A 53 -10.73 -9.57 13.91
N GLY A 54 -10.58 -10.45 12.91
CA GLY A 54 -10.44 -10.07 11.50
C GLY A 54 -11.69 -9.47 10.87
N GLN A 55 -12.87 -9.69 11.46
CA GLN A 55 -14.14 -9.21 10.92
C GLN A 55 -14.36 -7.70 11.15
N SER A 56 -13.59 -7.09 12.06
CA SER A 56 -13.70 -5.65 12.31
C SER A 56 -12.92 -4.86 11.25
N ARG A 57 -13.64 -4.09 10.41
CA ARG A 57 -13.03 -3.07 9.52
C ARG A 57 -12.14 -2.07 10.28
N ARG A 58 -12.33 -1.92 11.60
CA ARG A 58 -11.63 -0.97 12.48
C ARG A 58 -10.34 -1.51 13.10
N GLN A 59 -9.96 -2.76 12.84
CA GLN A 59 -8.75 -3.39 13.41
C GLN A 59 -7.61 -3.57 12.40
N VAL A 60 -7.70 -2.96 11.23
CA VAL A 60 -6.70 -3.12 10.18
C VAL A 60 -6.30 -1.76 9.63
N THR A 61 -4.99 -1.50 9.56
CA THR A 61 -4.41 -0.34 8.87
C THR A 61 -3.65 -0.80 7.64
N VAL A 62 -3.73 0.01 6.59
CA VAL A 62 -2.97 -0.23 5.35
C VAL A 62 -1.73 0.66 5.36
N SER A 63 -0.56 0.05 5.17
CA SER A 63 0.72 0.73 5.00
C SER A 63 1.10 0.72 3.53
N TYR A 64 1.52 1.87 3.01
CA TYR A 64 2.04 2.00 1.64
C TYR A 64 3.52 2.31 1.73
N THR A 65 4.35 1.48 1.11
CA THR A 65 5.80 1.63 1.11
C THR A 65 6.31 1.82 -0.31
N VAL A 66 7.46 2.47 -0.46
CA VAL A 66 8.16 2.59 -1.73
C VAL A 66 9.66 2.39 -1.51
N PRO A 67 10.42 1.88 -2.50
CA PRO A 67 11.86 1.79 -2.39
C PRO A 67 12.48 3.17 -2.16
N ASN A 68 13.45 3.28 -1.24
CA ASN A 68 14.16 4.53 -0.97
C ASN A 68 15.45 4.70 -1.80
N GLY A 69 15.84 3.69 -2.58
CA GLY A 69 17.01 3.74 -3.48
C GLY A 69 18.30 3.29 -2.83
N GLU A 70 18.31 3.13 -1.51
CA GLU A 70 19.44 2.68 -0.69
C GLU A 70 19.24 1.24 -0.18
N GLY A 71 18.38 0.47 -0.86
CA GLY A 71 18.01 -0.90 -0.46
C GLY A 71 16.95 -0.99 0.65
N GLY A 72 16.41 0.15 1.10
CA GLY A 72 15.35 0.22 2.11
C GLY A 72 13.98 0.59 1.53
N PHE A 73 12.99 0.70 2.43
CA PHE A 73 11.63 1.12 2.10
C PHE A 73 11.24 2.34 2.92
N HIS A 74 10.55 3.28 2.26
CA HIS A 74 9.99 4.47 2.89
C HIS A 74 8.47 4.41 2.93
N LYS A 75 7.87 4.71 4.08
CA LYS A 75 6.41 4.75 4.22
C LYS A 75 5.85 6.05 3.69
N VAL A 76 4.85 5.94 2.82
CA VAL A 76 4.18 7.08 2.19
C VAL A 76 2.68 7.07 2.48
N CYS A 77 2.04 8.22 2.34
CA CYS A 77 0.59 8.28 2.39
C CYS A 77 -0.01 7.73 1.10
N LYS A 78 -1.28 7.29 1.17
CA LYS A 78 -2.03 6.77 0.01
C LYS A 78 -2.00 7.71 -1.19
N GLN A 79 -2.15 9.02 -0.97
CA GLN A 79 -2.16 10.00 -2.05
C GLN A 79 -0.81 10.06 -2.78
N THR A 80 0.29 10.14 -2.02
CA THR A 80 1.63 10.14 -2.62
C THR A 80 1.89 8.83 -3.36
N PHE A 81 1.52 7.68 -2.78
CA PHE A 81 1.62 6.39 -3.44
C PHE A 81 0.87 6.34 -4.78
N MET A 82 -0.40 6.79 -4.78
CA MET A 82 -1.21 6.85 -6.00
C MET A 82 -0.60 7.77 -7.05
N ASN A 83 -0.07 8.92 -6.64
CA ASN A 83 0.57 9.87 -7.55
C ASN A 83 1.85 9.29 -8.18
N ILE A 84 2.70 8.59 -7.39
CA ILE A 84 3.93 7.97 -7.91
C ILE A 84 3.60 6.95 -9.00
N PHE A 85 2.60 6.09 -8.77
CA PHE A 85 2.29 4.99 -9.68
C PHE A 85 1.16 5.30 -10.67
N GLY A 86 0.76 6.57 -10.82
CA GLY A 86 -0.30 6.98 -11.75
C GLY A 86 -1.65 6.31 -11.49
N ILE A 87 -1.95 5.95 -10.25
CA ILE A 87 -3.20 5.25 -9.89
C ILE A 87 -4.33 6.28 -9.79
N GLN A 88 -5.22 6.28 -10.78
CA GLN A 88 -6.32 7.24 -10.86
C GLN A 88 -7.45 6.95 -9.86
N SER A 89 -7.70 5.68 -9.53
CA SER A 89 -8.79 5.27 -8.64
C SER A 89 -8.30 4.43 -7.47
N SER A 90 -8.87 4.68 -6.28
CA SER A 90 -8.58 3.88 -5.10
C SER A 90 -9.07 2.43 -5.20
N LYS A 91 -9.99 2.11 -6.13
CA LYS A 91 -10.54 0.76 -6.33
C LYS A 91 -9.44 -0.29 -6.53
N ARG A 92 -8.37 0.07 -7.26
CA ARG A 92 -7.24 -0.84 -7.49
C ARG A 92 -6.54 -1.21 -6.17
N LEU A 93 -6.32 -0.24 -5.30
CA LEU A 93 -5.73 -0.45 -3.97
C LEU A 93 -6.68 -1.19 -3.03
N GLU A 94 -7.98 -0.90 -3.09
CA GLU A 94 -9.00 -1.60 -2.29
C GLU A 94 -9.08 -3.08 -2.66
N ASN A 95 -8.97 -3.42 -3.94
CA ASN A 95 -8.90 -4.80 -4.40
C ASN A 95 -7.63 -5.50 -3.89
N ILE A 96 -6.47 -4.85 -3.95
CA ILE A 96 -5.22 -5.37 -3.36
C ILE A 96 -5.39 -5.66 -1.88
N VAL A 97 -5.97 -4.71 -1.12
CA VAL A 97 -6.22 -4.88 0.32
C VAL A 97 -7.20 -6.01 0.60
N LYS A 98 -8.25 -6.17 -0.22
CA LYS A 98 -9.23 -7.26 -0.10
C LYS A 98 -8.54 -8.62 -0.30
N LYS A 99 -7.73 -8.76 -1.36
CA LYS A 99 -6.96 -9.96 -1.65
C LYS A 99 -5.95 -10.29 -0.53
N LYS A 100 -5.21 -9.29 -0.03
CA LYS A 100 -4.30 -9.48 1.12
C LYS A 100 -5.02 -9.92 2.39
N LYS A 101 -6.20 -9.37 2.67
CA LYS A 101 -7.02 -9.82 3.81
C LYS A 101 -7.53 -11.25 3.66
N ALA A 102 -7.70 -11.74 2.44
CA ALA A 102 -8.06 -13.12 2.15
C ALA A 102 -6.86 -14.09 2.22
N GLY A 103 -5.64 -13.58 2.46
CA GLY A 103 -4.42 -14.39 2.55
C GLY A 103 -3.75 -14.69 1.20
N GLU A 104 -4.15 -14.02 0.12
CA GLU A 104 -3.46 -14.16 -1.17
C GLU A 104 -2.02 -13.61 -1.09
N THR A 105 -1.09 -14.26 -1.79
CA THR A 105 0.33 -13.87 -1.84
C THR A 105 0.71 -13.13 -3.12
N THR A 106 -0.15 -13.17 -4.14
CA THR A 106 0.03 -12.52 -5.45
C THR A 106 -1.28 -11.90 -5.95
N PHE A 107 -1.20 -10.95 -6.89
CA PHE A 107 -2.37 -10.28 -7.43
C PHE A 107 -3.09 -11.05 -8.55
N LYS A 108 -2.50 -12.11 -9.14
CA LYS A 108 -3.06 -12.85 -10.29
C LYS A 108 -4.53 -13.28 -10.10
#